data_AF-A0A8R1E959-F1
#
_entry.id   AF-A0A8R1E959-F1
#
_cell.length_a   1.000
_cell.length_b   1.000
_cell.length_c   1.000
_cell.angle_alpha   90.00
_cell.angle_beta   90.00
_cell.angle_gamma   90.00
#
_symmetry.space_group_name_H-M   'P 1'
#
loop_
_entity.id
_entity.type
_entity.pdbx_description
1 polymer ?
#
loop_
_entity_poly.entity_id
_entity_poly.type
_entity_poly.pdbx_seq_one_letter_code
_entity_poly.pdbx_strand_id
1 'polypeptide(L)'
;MKNGQKWIDEIPLEAASEQRFGNKAYRHFYEKLCQETPALLSPLLPPNLQDALPELTPYFTESFGNSTRIDYGSGHEANFLILLFCLQKLGVFSENENQVLVLRIFNKYLRVCRHLQTKFKMEPAGSRGVHALDDFQFAPFIFGSAQLIGSKTLVPDSYLKKTVVEAHAHQSLFLDCVNFINETKTGPFHEHSNQLWNISAVPHWKKVNSGMFKMYEGEVLKKFPVVQHMMFGSLFSFDRSEKTSEADVNSEDIPIMTQMPPRQPAQHGMFAFQIPSVANTSTVRTASVVESGDLRRLHAEKHPNEHCPPPMAEP
;
A
#
# COMPACT_ATOMS: atom_id res chain seq x y z
N MET A 1 17.14 8.52 -7.00
CA MET A 1 15.97 9.36 -6.68
C MET A 1 16.06 10.83 -7.10
N LYS A 2 17.19 11.56 -6.95
CA LYS A 2 17.30 12.95 -7.48
C LYS A 2 17.00 13.03 -8.99
N ASN A 3 17.50 12.06 -9.75
CA ASN A 3 17.25 11.96 -11.19
C ASN A 3 15.76 11.74 -11.51
N GLY A 4 15.02 11.01 -10.66
CA GLY A 4 13.60 10.73 -10.87
C GLY A 4 12.74 11.98 -10.85
N GLN A 5 12.93 12.89 -9.88
CA GLN A 5 12.19 14.16 -9.84
C GLN A 5 12.47 15.00 -11.09
N LYS A 6 13.74 15.08 -11.50
CA LYS A 6 14.13 15.78 -12.72
C LYS A 6 13.44 15.20 -13.97
N TRP A 7 13.39 13.88 -14.12
CA TRP A 7 12.69 13.26 -15.26
C TRP A 7 11.21 13.56 -15.23
N ILE A 8 10.59 13.50 -14.05
CA ILE A 8 9.18 13.86 -13.87
C ILE A 8 8.96 15.28 -14.38
N ASP A 9 9.76 16.26 -13.97
CA ASP A 9 9.66 17.66 -14.40
C ASP A 9 9.84 17.86 -15.91
N GLU A 10 10.82 17.20 -16.52
CA GLU A 10 11.18 17.34 -17.92
C GLU A 10 10.17 16.73 -18.89
N ILE A 11 9.40 15.72 -18.46
CA ILE A 11 8.41 15.07 -19.30
C ILE A 11 7.17 15.98 -19.42
N PRO A 12 6.83 16.48 -20.63
CA PRO A 12 5.64 17.29 -20.83
C PRO A 12 4.38 16.42 -20.74
N LEU A 13 3.29 17.02 -20.24
CA LEU A 13 1.99 16.35 -20.22
C LEU A 13 1.42 16.25 -21.63
N GLU A 14 0.81 15.12 -21.95
CA GLU A 14 0.04 14.96 -23.17
C GLU A 14 -1.26 15.77 -23.10
N ALA A 15 -1.71 16.29 -24.25
CA ALA A 15 -2.90 17.13 -24.35
C ALA A 15 -4.15 16.38 -23.86
N ALA A 16 -4.89 17.01 -22.95
CA ALA A 16 -5.98 16.40 -22.21
C ALA A 16 -7.30 16.25 -23.00
N SER A 17 -7.34 16.59 -24.30
CA SER A 17 -8.59 16.78 -25.06
C SER A 17 -9.48 15.54 -25.14
N GLU A 18 -8.96 14.34 -24.85
CA GLU A 18 -9.72 13.08 -24.86
C GLU A 18 -9.54 12.22 -23.59
N GLN A 19 -8.79 12.66 -22.59
CA GLN A 19 -8.38 11.80 -21.48
C GLN A 19 -9.04 12.16 -20.15
N ARG A 20 -9.93 11.28 -19.67
CA ARG A 20 -10.58 11.41 -18.34
C ARG A 20 -9.75 10.86 -17.18
N PHE A 21 -8.79 9.97 -17.46
CA PHE A 21 -8.00 9.21 -16.49
C PHE A 21 -6.52 9.63 -16.49
N GLY A 22 -5.64 8.90 -15.79
CA GLY A 22 -4.22 9.29 -15.62
C GLY A 22 -3.49 9.58 -16.93
N ASN A 23 -2.67 10.64 -16.97
CA ASN A 23 -2.03 11.17 -18.17
C ASN A 23 -1.02 10.18 -18.79
N LYS A 24 -1.16 9.91 -20.10
CA LYS A 24 -0.30 8.95 -20.83
C LYS A 24 1.19 9.27 -20.81
N ALA A 25 1.58 10.52 -20.56
CA ALA A 25 2.98 10.90 -20.41
C ALA A 25 3.71 10.14 -19.29
N TYR A 26 2.98 9.56 -18.32
CA TYR A 26 3.56 8.63 -17.34
C TYR A 26 4.31 7.46 -18.01
N ARG A 27 3.87 7.01 -19.18
CA ARG A 27 4.51 5.91 -19.92
C ARG A 27 5.94 6.24 -20.32
N HIS A 28 6.21 7.50 -20.68
CA HIS A 28 7.57 7.97 -20.97
C HIS A 28 8.45 7.97 -19.72
N PHE A 29 7.88 8.32 -18.55
CA PHE A 29 8.60 8.21 -17.28
C PHE A 29 8.93 6.75 -16.98
N TYR A 30 7.95 5.85 -17.12
CA TYR A 30 8.13 4.44 -16.85
C TYR A 30 9.15 3.78 -17.80
N GLU A 31 9.08 4.09 -19.09
CA GLU A 31 10.04 3.62 -20.08
C GLU A 31 11.47 4.06 -19.72
N LYS A 32 11.65 5.35 -19.39
CA LYS A 32 12.93 5.88 -18.95
C LYS A 32 13.41 5.24 -17.64
N LEU A 33 12.51 5.03 -16.68
CA LEU A 33 12.81 4.32 -15.43
C LEU A 33 13.37 2.92 -15.73
N CYS A 34 12.71 2.14 -16.58
CA CYS A 34 13.16 0.80 -16.95
C CYS A 34 14.55 0.82 -17.61
N GLN A 35 14.79 1.75 -18.53
CA GLN A 35 16.08 1.89 -19.23
C GLN A 35 17.22 2.25 -18.27
N GLU A 36 16.97 3.11 -17.30
CA GLU A 36 17.99 3.66 -16.41
C GLU A 36 18.20 2.84 -15.13
N THR A 37 17.27 1.94 -14.80
CA THR A 37 17.29 1.14 -13.55
C THR A 37 18.60 0.39 -13.34
N PRO A 38 19.18 -0.32 -14.33
CA PRO A 38 20.46 -1.00 -14.16
C PRO A 38 21.58 -0.04 -13.73
N ALA A 39 21.66 1.15 -14.34
CA ALA A 39 22.65 2.17 -14.01
C ALA A 39 22.41 2.83 -12.64
N LEU A 40 21.15 2.85 -12.17
CA LEU A 40 20.80 3.34 -10.83
C LEU A 40 21.12 2.34 -9.73
N LEU A 41 20.93 1.04 -9.97
CA LEU A 41 21.08 -0.01 -8.96
C LEU A 41 22.49 -0.60 -8.91
N SER A 42 23.16 -0.79 -10.05
CA SER A 42 24.49 -1.40 -10.10
C SER A 42 25.53 -0.73 -9.18
N PRO A 43 25.59 0.62 -9.05
CA PRO A 43 26.53 1.29 -8.14
C PRO A 43 26.24 1.06 -6.65
N LEU A 44 25.04 0.58 -6.30
CA LEU A 44 24.69 0.24 -4.91
C LEU A 44 25.22 -1.13 -4.50
N LEU A 45 25.58 -1.97 -5.48
CA LEU A 45 26.01 -3.34 -5.26
C LEU A 45 27.54 -3.44 -5.33
N PRO A 46 28.18 -4.09 -4.34
CA PRO A 46 29.57 -4.53 -4.46
C PRO A 46 29.80 -5.37 -5.73
N PRO A 47 31.02 -5.41 -6.30
CA PRO A 47 31.32 -6.17 -7.50
C PRO A 47 30.92 -7.66 -7.43
N ASN A 48 31.03 -8.27 -6.24
CA ASN A 48 30.68 -9.67 -6.01
C ASN A 48 29.17 -9.94 -5.86
N LEU A 49 28.33 -8.91 -5.92
CA LEU A 49 26.87 -9.01 -5.78
C LEU A 49 26.12 -8.51 -7.02
N GLN A 50 26.81 -8.29 -8.14
CA GLN A 50 26.19 -7.80 -9.38
C GLN A 50 25.17 -8.80 -9.97
N ASP A 51 25.33 -10.09 -9.69
CA ASP A 51 24.38 -11.14 -10.12
C ASP A 51 22.99 -11.01 -9.47
N ALA A 52 22.85 -10.20 -8.42
CA ALA A 52 21.55 -9.87 -7.82
C ALA A 52 20.74 -8.85 -8.64
N LEU A 53 21.39 -8.11 -9.55
CA LEU A 53 20.77 -7.02 -10.30
C LEU A 53 19.52 -7.42 -11.10
N PRO A 54 19.47 -8.59 -11.77
CA PRO A 54 18.27 -9.04 -12.47
C PRO A 54 17.06 -9.24 -11.54
N GLU A 55 17.28 -9.68 -10.30
CA GLU A 55 16.21 -9.85 -9.32
C GLU A 55 15.80 -8.51 -8.67
N LEU A 56 16.74 -7.59 -8.44
CA LEU A 56 16.44 -6.28 -7.83
C LEU A 56 15.72 -5.32 -8.78
N THR A 57 16.02 -5.42 -10.08
CA THR A 57 15.45 -4.56 -11.14
C THR A 57 13.92 -4.52 -11.09
N PRO A 58 13.20 -5.65 -11.16
CA PRO A 58 11.75 -5.65 -11.14
C PRO A 58 11.15 -5.07 -9.85
N TYR A 59 11.73 -5.34 -8.67
CA TYR A 59 11.26 -4.72 -7.43
C TYR A 59 11.32 -3.19 -7.51
N PHE A 60 12.39 -2.64 -8.09
CA PHE A 60 12.52 -1.19 -8.26
C PHE A 60 11.59 -0.62 -9.33
N THR A 61 11.47 -1.23 -10.51
CA THR A 61 10.61 -0.69 -11.58
C THR A 61 9.13 -0.76 -11.21
N GLU A 62 8.70 -1.86 -10.58
CA GLU A 62 7.32 -2.05 -10.11
C GLU A 62 7.01 -1.26 -8.82
N SER A 63 7.95 -0.48 -8.30
CA SER A 63 7.72 0.39 -7.14
C SER A 63 6.99 1.69 -7.45
N PHE A 64 6.84 2.07 -8.72
CA PHE A 64 6.40 3.43 -9.10
C PHE A 64 5.03 3.49 -9.79
N GLY A 65 4.32 2.36 -9.89
CA GLY A 65 2.99 2.25 -10.50
C GLY A 65 3.01 1.51 -11.85
N ASN A 66 1.84 1.30 -12.44
CA ASN A 66 1.69 0.52 -13.67
C ASN A 66 1.59 1.40 -14.93
N SER A 67 2.44 1.16 -15.92
CA SER A 67 2.46 1.95 -17.18
C SER A 67 1.19 1.84 -18.03
N THR A 68 0.55 0.67 -18.03
CA THR A 68 -0.64 0.42 -18.84
C THR A 68 -1.85 1.11 -18.23
N ARG A 69 -2.08 0.86 -16.93
CA ARG A 69 -3.24 1.35 -16.17
C ARG A 69 -3.05 2.78 -15.67
N ILE A 70 -1.82 3.27 -15.56
CA ILE A 70 -1.47 4.59 -15.02
C ILE A 70 -2.02 4.75 -13.60
N ASP A 71 -1.82 3.69 -12.81
CA ASP A 71 -2.26 3.59 -11.42
C ASP A 71 -1.10 3.31 -10.47
N TYR A 72 -1.31 3.60 -9.20
CA TYR A 72 -0.38 3.32 -8.12
C TYR A 72 -1.16 2.93 -6.86
N GLY A 73 -0.60 2.07 -6.01
CA GLY A 73 -1.20 1.69 -4.74
C GLY A 73 -0.24 0.93 -3.85
N SER A 74 -0.76 0.37 -2.75
CA SER A 74 0.04 -0.28 -1.71
C SER A 74 0.85 -1.50 -2.18
N GLY A 75 0.47 -2.17 -3.27
CA GLY A 75 1.29 -3.22 -3.88
C GLY A 75 2.61 -2.70 -4.46
N HIS A 76 2.58 -1.52 -5.09
CA HIS A 76 3.77 -0.84 -5.60
C HIS A 76 4.65 -0.33 -4.44
N GLU A 77 4.03 0.22 -3.40
CA GLU A 77 4.73 0.58 -2.16
C GLU A 77 5.44 -0.64 -1.54
N ALA A 78 4.77 -1.79 -1.51
CA ALA A 78 5.34 -3.03 -0.99
C ALA A 78 6.56 -3.51 -1.81
N ASN A 79 6.55 -3.38 -3.14
CA ASN A 79 7.73 -3.67 -3.97
C ASN A 79 8.94 -2.81 -3.57
N PHE A 80 8.73 -1.55 -3.21
CA PHE A 80 9.83 -0.69 -2.75
C PHE A 80 10.36 -1.16 -1.38
N LEU A 81 9.49 -1.60 -0.48
CA LEU A 81 9.91 -2.19 0.79
C LEU A 81 10.66 -3.52 0.59
N ILE A 82 10.22 -4.36 -0.35
CA ILE A 82 10.92 -5.59 -0.73
C ILE A 82 12.31 -5.27 -1.29
N LEU A 83 12.46 -4.25 -2.13
CA LEU A 83 13.77 -3.79 -2.60
C LEU A 83 14.68 -3.40 -1.42
N LEU A 84 14.19 -2.61 -0.46
CA LEU A 84 14.98 -2.23 0.72
C LEU A 84 15.37 -3.46 1.56
N PHE A 85 14.44 -4.39 1.74
CA PHE A 85 14.69 -5.66 2.41
C PHE A 85 15.77 -6.48 1.69
N CYS A 86 15.71 -6.61 0.36
CA CYS A 86 16.70 -7.34 -0.43
C CYS A 86 18.08 -6.68 -0.36
N LEU A 87 18.16 -5.35 -0.43
CA LEU A 87 19.43 -4.62 -0.26
C LEU A 87 20.04 -4.84 1.14
N GLN A 88 19.21 -4.88 2.18
CA GLN A 88 19.66 -5.23 3.53
C GLN A 88 20.10 -6.69 3.64
N LYS A 89 19.36 -7.64 3.04
CA LYS A 89 19.73 -9.07 2.99
C LYS A 89 21.06 -9.30 2.27
N LEU A 90 21.38 -8.47 1.27
CA LEU A 90 22.66 -8.45 0.56
C LEU A 90 23.80 -7.75 1.33
N GLY A 91 23.52 -7.17 2.51
CA GLY A 91 24.51 -6.47 3.32
C GLY A 91 24.87 -5.07 2.80
N VAL A 92 24.10 -4.50 1.86
CA VAL A 92 24.28 -3.10 1.40
C VAL A 92 23.95 -2.13 2.54
N PHE A 93 22.98 -2.51 3.39
CA PHE A 93 22.63 -1.81 4.61
C PHE A 93 22.64 -2.78 5.79
N SER A 94 23.09 -2.30 6.94
CA SER A 94 23.04 -3.02 8.21
C SER A 94 21.72 -2.77 8.94
N GLU A 95 21.42 -3.57 9.98
CA GLU A 95 20.23 -3.36 10.82
C GLU A 95 20.25 -2.02 11.57
N ASN A 96 21.44 -1.49 11.87
CA ASN A 96 21.61 -0.18 12.52
C ASN A 96 21.17 0.98 11.62
N GLU A 97 20.96 0.74 10.33
CA GLU A 97 20.57 1.75 9.35
C GLU A 97 19.07 1.75 9.03
N ASN A 98 18.26 0.95 9.74
CA ASN A 98 16.81 0.88 9.54
C ASN A 98 16.12 2.26 9.60
N GLN A 99 16.57 3.15 10.50
CA GLN A 99 16.05 4.52 10.56
C GLN A 99 16.40 5.34 9.32
N VAL A 100 17.58 5.13 8.72
CA VAL A 100 18.00 5.80 7.48
C VAL A 100 17.17 5.30 6.30
N LEU A 101 16.95 3.99 6.22
CA LEU A 101 16.09 3.38 5.21
C LEU A 101 14.69 4.01 5.20
N VAL A 102 14.09 4.22 6.37
CA VAL A 102 12.75 4.80 6.48
C VAL A 102 12.77 6.34 6.36
N LEU A 103 13.47 7.03 7.26
CA LEU A 103 13.36 8.48 7.41
C LEU A 103 14.02 9.27 6.27
N ARG A 104 14.96 8.65 5.53
CA ARG A 104 15.66 9.30 4.41
C ARG A 104 15.33 8.67 3.06
N ILE A 105 15.46 7.34 2.92
CA ILE A 105 15.27 6.70 1.62
C ILE A 105 13.76 6.59 1.30
N PHE A 106 13.00 5.92 2.15
CA PHE A 106 11.55 5.77 1.97
C PHE A 106 10.83 7.13 1.92
N ASN A 107 11.21 8.09 2.77
CA ASN A 107 10.66 9.45 2.70
C ASN A 107 10.91 10.12 1.33
N LYS A 108 12.12 10.01 0.77
CA LYS A 108 12.40 10.51 -0.59
C LYS A 108 11.59 9.78 -1.66
N TYR A 109 11.37 8.48 -1.50
CA TYR A 109 10.51 7.69 -2.37
C TYR A 109 9.07 8.22 -2.35
N LEU A 110 8.49 8.47 -1.17
CA LEU A 110 7.16 9.07 -1.04
C LEU A 110 7.05 10.41 -1.77
N ARG A 111 8.07 11.26 -1.70
CA ARG A 111 8.10 12.54 -2.44
C ARG A 111 8.09 12.33 -3.95
N VAL A 112 8.79 11.32 -4.46
CA VAL A 112 8.76 10.97 -5.89
C VAL A 112 7.36 10.46 -6.27
N CYS A 113 6.78 9.53 -5.49
CA CYS A 113 5.45 8.98 -5.75
C CYS A 113 4.36 10.06 -5.75
N ARG A 114 4.36 10.98 -4.77
CA ARG A 114 3.40 12.10 -4.73
C ARG A 114 3.54 13.05 -5.93
N HIS A 115 4.75 13.25 -6.42
CA HIS A 115 4.98 14.05 -7.63
C HIS A 115 4.43 13.32 -8.86
N LEU A 116 4.66 12.01 -8.99
CA LEU A 116 4.06 11.19 -10.06
C LEU A 116 2.53 11.24 -10.02
N GLN A 117 1.96 11.00 -8.84
CA GLN A 117 0.52 10.98 -8.59
C GLN A 117 -0.15 12.30 -9.01
N THR A 118 0.43 13.44 -8.60
CA THR A 118 -0.14 14.75 -8.92
C THR A 118 0.12 15.18 -10.36
N LYS A 119 1.37 15.06 -10.86
CA LYS A 119 1.72 15.49 -12.22
C LYS A 119 0.99 14.68 -13.28
N PHE A 120 1.03 13.35 -13.17
CA PHE A 120 0.41 12.46 -14.15
C PHE A 120 -1.02 12.05 -13.79
N LYS A 121 -1.60 12.59 -12.71
CA LYS A 121 -2.97 12.28 -12.28
C LYS A 121 -3.23 10.78 -12.15
N MET A 122 -2.27 10.05 -11.56
CA MET A 122 -2.34 8.59 -11.47
C MET A 122 -3.56 8.15 -10.66
N GLU A 123 -4.16 7.03 -11.05
CA GLU A 123 -5.33 6.48 -10.38
C GLU A 123 -4.95 5.64 -9.15
N PRO A 124 -5.78 5.60 -8.10
CA PRO A 124 -5.62 4.65 -6.99
C PRO A 124 -5.81 3.21 -7.45
N ALA A 125 -4.76 2.40 -7.37
CA ALA A 125 -4.81 0.98 -7.70
C ALA A 125 -5.56 0.20 -6.60
N GLY A 126 -6.50 -0.66 -7.00
CA GLY A 126 -7.27 -1.48 -6.06
C GLY A 126 -8.30 -0.69 -5.23
N SER A 127 -8.82 0.42 -5.79
CA SER A 127 -9.76 1.36 -5.15
C SER A 127 -10.79 0.69 -4.24
N ARG A 128 -10.82 1.15 -2.99
CA ARG A 128 -11.87 0.83 -2.00
C ARG A 128 -12.62 2.09 -1.55
N GLY A 129 -12.40 3.21 -2.24
CA GLY A 129 -12.93 4.53 -1.90
C GLY A 129 -12.72 4.85 -0.43
N VAL A 130 -13.80 5.29 0.23
CA VAL A 130 -13.82 5.71 1.65
C VAL A 130 -13.44 4.61 2.66
N HIS A 131 -13.37 3.34 2.22
CA HIS A 131 -12.97 2.22 3.08
C HIS A 131 -11.47 1.93 3.05
N ALA A 132 -10.70 2.58 2.17
CA ALA A 132 -9.24 2.53 2.21
C ALA A 132 -8.69 3.41 3.36
N LEU A 133 -7.49 3.08 3.83
CA LEU A 133 -6.75 3.93 4.77
C LEU A 133 -6.37 5.28 4.10
N ASP A 134 -5.81 5.17 2.90
CA ASP A 134 -5.42 6.25 2.00
C ASP A 134 -5.53 5.74 0.55
N ASP A 135 -5.57 6.65 -0.42
CA ASP A 135 -5.72 6.28 -1.83
C ASP A 135 -4.49 5.53 -2.37
N PHE A 136 -3.30 5.85 -1.87
CA PHE A 136 -2.05 5.37 -2.47
C PHE A 136 -1.15 4.62 -1.50
N GLN A 137 -0.99 5.09 -0.27
CA GLN A 137 0.06 4.64 0.65
C GLN A 137 -0.49 3.91 1.88
N PHE A 138 0.31 3.05 2.50
CA PHE A 138 -0.02 2.43 3.78
C PHE A 138 1.15 2.49 4.76
N ALA A 139 2.33 2.04 4.33
CA ALA A 139 3.53 1.94 5.16
C ALA A 139 3.93 3.25 5.89
N PRO A 140 3.80 4.48 5.34
CA PRO A 140 4.14 5.68 6.09
C PRO A 140 3.24 5.91 7.31
N PHE A 141 2.02 5.38 7.34
CA PHE A 141 1.18 5.43 8.54
C PHE A 141 1.66 4.46 9.62
N ILE A 142 2.24 3.32 9.24
CA ILE A 142 2.91 2.41 10.19
C ILE A 142 4.14 3.11 10.77
N PHE A 143 5.08 3.55 9.93
CA PHE A 143 6.31 4.19 10.39
C PHE A 143 6.04 5.50 11.14
N GLY A 144 5.14 6.33 10.63
CA GLY A 144 4.80 7.61 11.23
C GLY A 144 4.06 7.47 12.55
N SER A 145 3.19 6.47 12.70
CA SER A 145 2.57 6.21 14.01
C SER A 145 3.60 5.71 15.03
N ALA A 146 4.63 4.97 14.61
CA ALA A 146 5.75 4.59 15.47
C ALA A 146 6.57 5.81 15.92
N GLN A 147 6.81 6.79 15.04
CA GLN A 147 7.49 8.05 15.41
C GLN A 147 6.77 8.83 16.52
N LEU A 148 5.44 8.66 16.63
CA LEU A 148 4.60 9.43 17.56
C LEU A 148 4.32 8.68 18.88
N ILE A 149 4.83 7.44 19.05
CA ILE A 149 4.70 6.70 20.31
C ILE A 149 5.38 7.46 21.44
N GLY A 150 4.64 7.69 22.53
CA GLY A 150 5.12 8.42 23.70
C GLY A 150 4.97 9.94 23.62
N SER A 151 4.49 10.48 22.49
CA SER A 151 4.18 11.90 22.36
C SER A 151 3.06 12.31 23.31
N LYS A 152 3.29 13.39 24.07
CA LYS A 152 2.29 13.98 24.99
C LYS A 152 1.48 15.11 24.35
N THR A 153 2.05 15.75 23.32
CA THR A 153 1.47 16.94 22.68
C THR A 153 0.71 16.58 21.41
N LEU A 154 1.23 15.62 20.63
CA LEU A 154 0.58 15.11 19.43
C LEU A 154 -0.07 13.78 19.79
N VAL A 155 -1.39 13.79 19.97
CA VAL A 155 -2.21 12.57 20.19
C VAL A 155 -2.95 12.22 18.90
N PRO A 156 -3.56 11.02 18.77
CA PRO A 156 -4.17 10.61 17.50
C PRO A 156 -5.25 11.54 16.95
N ASP A 157 -6.03 12.26 17.77
CA ASP A 157 -7.00 13.23 17.24
C ASP A 157 -6.35 14.49 16.63
N SER A 158 -5.06 14.71 16.89
CA SER A 158 -4.38 15.97 16.57
C SER A 158 -4.21 16.18 15.08
N TYR A 159 -4.13 15.10 14.29
CA TYR A 159 -4.04 15.22 12.82
C TYR A 159 -5.34 15.65 12.15
N LEU A 160 -6.46 15.75 12.88
CA LEU A 160 -7.68 16.36 12.37
C LEU A 160 -7.60 17.88 12.32
N LYS A 161 -6.64 18.48 13.02
CA LYS A 161 -6.43 19.93 13.08
C LYS A 161 -5.42 20.32 12.01
N LYS A 162 -5.88 20.92 10.90
CA LYS A 162 -5.02 21.30 9.75
C LYS A 162 -3.79 22.10 10.16
N THR A 163 -3.94 23.06 11.07
CA THR A 163 -2.81 23.87 11.58
C THR A 163 -1.75 23.06 12.32
N VAL A 164 -2.15 22.01 13.06
CA VAL A 164 -1.21 21.11 13.74
C VAL A 164 -0.46 20.26 12.71
N VAL A 165 -1.18 19.76 11.69
CA VAL A 165 -0.61 19.00 10.59
C VAL A 165 0.43 19.83 9.83
N GLU A 166 0.05 21.02 9.36
CA GLU A 166 0.94 21.94 8.63
C GLU A 166 2.22 22.26 9.42
N ALA A 167 2.10 22.50 10.73
CA ALA A 167 3.24 22.83 11.58
C ALA A 167 4.22 21.65 11.80
N HIS A 168 3.76 20.41 11.72
CA HIS A 168 4.55 19.23 12.11
C HIS A 168 4.77 18.21 10.98
N ALA A 169 4.17 18.41 9.80
CA ALA A 169 4.27 17.51 8.64
C ALA A 169 5.74 17.22 8.27
N HIS A 170 6.61 18.22 8.31
CA HIS A 170 8.03 18.04 7.97
C HIS A 170 8.81 17.13 8.95
N GLN A 171 8.26 16.81 10.12
CA GLN A 171 8.91 16.01 11.17
C GLN A 171 8.32 14.60 11.33
N SER A 172 7.13 14.34 10.77
CA SER A 172 6.41 13.07 10.96
C SER A 172 5.86 12.55 9.64
N LEU A 173 6.20 11.31 9.27
CA LEU A 173 5.67 10.64 8.09
C LEU A 173 4.13 10.53 8.11
N PHE A 174 3.56 10.34 9.30
CA PHE A 174 2.10 10.26 9.46
C PHE A 174 1.45 11.59 9.12
N LEU A 175 1.91 12.67 9.74
CA LEU A 175 1.36 14.01 9.54
C LEU A 175 1.65 14.52 8.14
N ASP A 176 2.77 14.16 7.53
CA ASP A 176 3.09 14.46 6.14
C ASP A 176 2.12 13.80 5.16
N CYS A 177 1.71 12.55 5.40
CA CYS A 177 0.66 11.90 4.61
C CYS A 177 -0.69 12.58 4.79
N VAL A 178 -1.07 12.92 6.03
CA VAL A 178 -2.33 13.66 6.28
C VAL A 178 -2.29 15.05 5.63
N ASN A 179 -1.13 15.70 5.61
CA ASN A 179 -0.96 16.99 4.92
C ASN A 179 -1.22 16.84 3.42
N PHE A 180 -0.65 15.82 2.79
CA PHE A 180 -0.89 15.54 1.38
C PHE A 180 -2.37 15.24 1.08
N ILE A 181 -3.07 14.52 1.97
CA ILE A 181 -4.52 14.32 1.87
C ILE A 181 -5.27 15.66 1.92
N ASN A 182 -4.93 16.54 2.85
CA ASN A 182 -5.56 17.86 2.99
C ASN A 182 -5.33 18.76 1.77
N GLU A 183 -4.23 18.58 1.04
CA GLU A 183 -3.89 19.32 -0.18
C GLU A 183 -4.61 18.77 -1.42
N THR A 184 -4.90 17.47 -1.45
CA THR A 184 -5.41 16.77 -2.65
C THR A 184 -6.90 16.45 -2.59
N LYS A 185 -7.49 16.42 -1.39
CA LYS A 185 -8.92 16.15 -1.17
C LYS A 185 -9.64 17.37 -0.61
N THR A 186 -10.84 17.60 -1.12
CA THR A 186 -11.70 18.71 -0.71
C THR A 186 -12.89 18.19 0.08
N GLY A 187 -13.35 18.98 1.05
CA GLY A 187 -14.51 18.67 1.88
C GLY A 187 -14.13 18.26 3.30
N PRO A 188 -15.12 17.87 4.11
CA PRO A 188 -14.90 17.38 5.46
C PRO A 188 -14.08 16.09 5.50
N PHE A 189 -13.09 16.02 6.39
CA PHE A 189 -12.15 14.89 6.47
C PHE A 189 -12.83 13.53 6.62
N HIS A 190 -13.92 13.47 7.39
CA HIS A 190 -14.69 12.25 7.62
C HIS A 190 -15.42 11.72 6.39
N GLU A 191 -15.68 12.56 5.38
CA GLU A 191 -16.36 12.15 4.15
C GLU A 191 -15.39 11.48 3.17
N HIS A 192 -14.15 11.99 3.08
CA HIS A 192 -13.17 11.51 2.09
C HIS A 192 -12.08 10.59 2.65
N SER A 193 -11.92 10.55 3.98
CA SER A 193 -10.88 9.79 4.69
C SER A 193 -11.43 9.16 5.98
N ASN A 194 -12.57 8.47 5.87
CA ASN A 194 -13.33 7.92 7.00
C ASN A 194 -12.52 6.94 7.87
N GLN A 195 -11.69 6.07 7.29
CA GLN A 195 -10.86 5.15 8.09
C GLN A 195 -9.89 5.93 9.00
N LEU A 196 -9.15 6.90 8.44
CA LEU A 196 -8.30 7.78 9.24
C LEU A 196 -9.12 8.58 10.26
N TRP A 197 -10.30 9.07 9.89
CA TRP A 197 -11.19 9.72 10.85
C TRP A 197 -11.53 8.84 12.05
N ASN A 198 -11.85 7.55 11.84
CA ASN A 198 -12.15 6.63 12.92
C ASN A 198 -10.89 6.30 13.75
N ILE A 199 -9.73 6.18 13.11
CA ILE A 199 -8.44 5.95 13.80
C ILE A 199 -8.10 7.11 14.75
N SER A 200 -8.58 8.32 14.47
CA SER A 200 -8.32 9.50 15.29
C SER A 200 -8.91 9.37 16.71
N ALA A 201 -9.94 8.52 16.89
CA ALA A 201 -10.56 8.23 18.17
C ALA A 201 -9.78 7.21 19.02
N VAL A 202 -8.72 6.60 18.47
CA VAL A 202 -7.86 5.68 19.23
C VAL A 202 -7.05 6.48 20.26
N PRO A 203 -6.97 6.05 21.54
CA PRO A 203 -6.47 6.90 22.62
C PRO A 203 -4.97 7.20 22.56
N HIS A 204 -4.15 6.32 22.00
CA HIS A 204 -2.70 6.51 21.98
C HIS A 204 -2.01 5.85 20.77
N TRP A 205 -0.92 6.44 20.31
CA TRP A 205 -0.17 6.02 19.12
C TRP A 205 0.34 4.59 19.16
N LYS A 206 0.68 4.05 20.34
CA LYS A 206 1.05 2.63 20.48
C LYS A 206 -0.07 1.70 19.97
N LYS A 207 -1.33 2.01 20.26
CA LYS A 207 -2.49 1.22 19.81
C LYS A 207 -2.80 1.46 18.33
N VAL A 208 -2.63 2.70 17.86
CA VAL A 208 -2.70 3.01 16.42
C VAL A 208 -1.69 2.18 15.65
N ASN A 209 -0.42 2.21 16.06
CA ASN A 209 0.66 1.49 15.37
C ASN A 209 0.43 -0.02 15.34
N SER A 210 0.08 -0.64 16.48
CA SER A 210 -0.28 -2.07 16.49
C SER A 210 -1.48 -2.40 15.60
N GLY A 211 -2.48 -1.51 15.55
CA GLY A 211 -3.62 -1.64 14.64
C GLY A 211 -3.22 -1.54 13.16
N MET A 212 -2.30 -0.62 12.83
CA MET A 212 -1.77 -0.43 11.47
C MET A 212 -1.04 -1.68 10.96
N PHE A 213 -0.26 -2.35 11.81
CA PHE A 213 0.37 -3.63 11.43
C PHE A 213 -0.67 -4.70 11.07
N LYS A 214 -1.69 -4.88 11.92
CA LYS A 214 -2.77 -5.85 11.66
C LYS A 214 -3.56 -5.51 10.40
N MET A 215 -3.84 -4.22 10.19
CA MET A 215 -4.56 -3.76 9.02
C MET A 215 -3.72 -3.89 7.74
N TYR A 216 -2.40 -3.66 7.79
CA TYR A 216 -1.51 -3.90 6.65
C TYR A 216 -1.47 -5.39 6.27
N GLU A 217 -1.36 -6.26 7.27
CA GLU A 217 -1.41 -7.70 7.04
C GLU A 217 -2.74 -8.12 6.37
N GLY A 218 -3.88 -7.71 6.92
CA GLY A 218 -5.19 -8.08 6.38
C GLY A 218 -5.53 -7.45 5.02
N GLU A 219 -5.19 -6.17 4.84
CA GLU A 219 -5.67 -5.38 3.71
C GLU A 219 -4.66 -5.22 2.58
N VAL A 220 -3.38 -5.49 2.84
CA VAL A 220 -2.32 -5.51 1.83
C VAL A 220 -1.84 -6.93 1.62
N LEU A 221 -1.21 -7.56 2.62
CA LEU A 221 -0.49 -8.83 2.43
C LEU A 221 -1.41 -10.05 2.22
N LYS A 222 -2.58 -10.08 2.88
CA LYS A 222 -3.59 -11.14 2.73
C LYS A 222 -4.62 -10.82 1.65
N LYS A 223 -4.41 -9.78 0.86
CA LYS A 223 -5.36 -9.37 -0.19
C LYS A 223 -4.83 -9.76 -1.57
N PHE A 224 -5.40 -10.82 -2.14
CA PHE A 224 -4.96 -11.35 -3.45
C PHE A 224 -4.86 -10.29 -4.56
N PRO A 225 -5.86 -9.41 -4.80
CA PRO A 225 -5.72 -8.35 -5.80
C PRO A 225 -4.52 -7.42 -5.64
N VAL A 226 -4.00 -7.26 -4.40
CA VAL A 226 -2.84 -6.43 -4.08
C VAL A 226 -1.54 -7.22 -4.28
N VAL A 227 -1.48 -8.47 -3.79
CA VAL A 227 -0.24 -9.26 -3.80
C VAL A 227 -0.03 -10.12 -5.04
N GLN A 228 -1.03 -10.28 -5.92
CA GLN A 228 -0.93 -11.08 -7.15
C GLN A 228 0.19 -10.62 -8.11
N HIS A 229 0.70 -9.40 -7.93
CA HIS A 229 1.80 -8.82 -8.72
C HIS A 229 3.14 -8.79 -7.97
N MET A 230 3.21 -9.37 -6.76
CA MET A 230 4.47 -9.56 -6.07
C MET A 230 5.31 -10.58 -6.82
N MET A 231 6.60 -10.28 -6.93
CA MET A 231 7.57 -11.13 -7.60
C MET A 231 8.39 -11.85 -6.53
N PHE A 232 8.84 -13.05 -6.87
CA PHE A 232 9.63 -13.88 -5.96
C PHE A 232 10.87 -14.37 -6.69
N GLY A 233 11.97 -14.44 -5.95
CA GLY A 233 13.27 -14.88 -6.45
C GLY A 233 14.10 -15.47 -5.32
N SER A 234 15.42 -15.46 -5.45
CA SER A 234 16.33 -16.01 -4.45
C SER A 234 16.43 -15.15 -3.18
N LEU A 235 16.32 -13.82 -3.32
CA LEU A 235 16.39 -12.87 -2.22
C LEU A 235 15.07 -12.76 -1.48
N PHE A 236 13.96 -12.81 -2.20
CA PHE A 236 12.61 -12.86 -1.65
C PHE A 236 11.88 -14.11 -2.15
N SER A 237 12.15 -15.25 -1.49
CA SER A 237 11.65 -16.56 -1.93
C SER A 237 10.19 -16.78 -1.55
N PHE A 238 9.48 -17.52 -2.40
CA PHE A 238 8.16 -18.07 -2.13
C PHE A 238 8.20 -19.35 -1.28
N ASP A 239 9.39 -19.94 -1.12
CA ASP A 239 9.57 -21.16 -0.33
C ASP A 239 9.17 -20.97 1.13
N ARG A 240 8.67 -22.04 1.74
CA ARG A 240 8.24 -22.02 3.13
C ARG A 240 9.43 -21.70 4.04
N SER A 241 9.28 -20.66 4.85
CA SER A 241 10.27 -20.32 5.88
C SER A 241 10.35 -21.45 6.92
N GLU A 242 11.57 -21.93 7.18
CA GLU A 242 11.86 -22.90 8.24
C GLU A 242 11.66 -22.32 9.66
N LYS A 243 11.54 -20.99 9.78
CA LYS A 243 11.39 -20.30 11.06
C LYS A 243 9.94 -20.18 11.55
N THR A 244 8.96 -20.67 10.79
CA THR A 244 7.57 -20.63 11.22
C THR A 244 7.32 -21.74 12.24
N SER A 245 7.46 -21.44 13.54
CA SER A 245 6.97 -22.34 14.58
C SER A 245 5.47 -22.55 14.39
N GLU A 246 5.01 -23.81 14.49
CA GLU A 246 3.61 -24.26 14.31
C GLU A 246 2.57 -23.56 15.20
N ALA A 247 2.99 -22.68 16.12
CA ALA A 247 2.12 -21.91 17.00
C ALA A 247 1.28 -20.83 16.28
N ASP A 248 1.72 -20.31 15.13
CA ASP A 248 1.04 -19.19 14.45
C ASP A 248 -0.07 -19.62 13.47
N VAL A 249 -0.18 -20.92 13.15
CA VAL A 249 -1.14 -21.41 12.14
C VAL A 249 -2.50 -21.80 12.76
N ASN A 250 -2.56 -22.04 14.07
CA ASN A 250 -3.80 -22.46 14.75
C ASN A 250 -4.66 -21.33 15.34
N SER A 251 -4.34 -20.05 15.06
CA SER A 251 -5.31 -18.97 15.33
C SER A 251 -6.27 -18.82 14.16
N GLU A 252 -7.14 -19.81 13.95
CA GLU A 252 -8.39 -19.63 13.19
C GLU A 252 -9.39 -18.78 14.00
N ASP A 253 -8.98 -17.57 14.38
CA ASP A 253 -9.92 -16.48 14.59
C ASP A 253 -9.99 -15.75 13.25
N ILE A 254 -10.94 -16.18 12.40
CA ILE A 254 -11.44 -15.31 11.33
C ILE A 254 -11.81 -14.00 12.02
N PRO A 255 -11.16 -12.85 11.72
CA PRO A 255 -11.54 -11.61 12.36
C PRO A 255 -12.94 -11.29 11.87
N ILE A 256 -13.93 -11.43 12.76
CA ILE A 256 -15.12 -10.59 12.69
C ILE A 256 -14.55 -9.19 12.52
N MET A 257 -14.90 -8.51 11.41
CA MET A 257 -14.68 -7.08 11.28
C MET A 257 -15.20 -6.47 12.57
N THR A 258 -14.32 -6.14 13.52
CA THR A 258 -14.69 -5.30 14.65
C THR A 258 -15.06 -4.00 13.99
N GLN A 259 -16.36 -3.81 13.77
CA GLN A 259 -16.93 -2.52 13.45
C GLN A 259 -16.31 -1.58 14.47
N MET A 260 -15.48 -0.65 13.99
CA MET A 260 -14.96 0.40 14.84
C MET A 260 -16.18 1.06 15.47
N PRO A 261 -16.22 1.21 16.80
CA PRO A 261 -17.39 1.77 17.46
C PRO A 261 -17.69 3.12 16.80
N PRO A 262 -18.93 3.38 16.38
CA PRO A 262 -19.28 4.65 15.77
C PRO A 262 -18.93 5.77 16.74
N ARG A 263 -18.28 6.82 16.22
CA ARG A 263 -17.94 8.00 17.02
C ARG A 263 -19.23 8.53 17.65
N GLN A 264 -19.29 8.61 18.98
CA GLN A 264 -20.40 9.29 19.65
C GLN A 264 -20.46 10.74 19.14
N PRO A 265 -21.66 11.30 18.87
CA PRO A 265 -21.76 12.67 18.39
C PRO A 265 -21.05 13.61 19.37
N ALA A 266 -20.20 14.49 18.84
CA ALA A 266 -19.64 15.56 19.65
C ALA A 266 -20.81 16.36 20.24
N GLN A 267 -20.82 16.57 21.56
CA GLN A 267 -21.77 17.46 22.23
C GLN A 267 -21.46 18.92 21.83
N HIS A 268 -21.85 19.33 20.63
CA HIS A 268 -21.85 20.73 20.20
C HIS A 268 -23.09 20.98 19.35
N GLY A 269 -24.02 21.77 19.90
CA GLY A 269 -24.98 22.59 19.15
C GLY A 269 -26.00 21.84 18.27
N MET A 270 -27.21 21.71 18.81
CA MET A 270 -28.44 21.26 18.14
C MET A 270 -28.62 21.81 16.72
N PHE A 271 -28.62 20.94 15.71
CA PHE A 271 -29.52 21.02 14.54
C PHE A 271 -29.66 19.60 13.94
N ALA A 272 -30.82 18.97 14.17
CA ALA A 272 -31.15 17.65 13.66
C ALA A 272 -31.78 17.77 12.26
N PHE A 273 -31.18 17.17 11.25
CA PHE A 273 -31.84 16.85 9.99
C PHE A 273 -32.05 15.33 9.93
N GLN A 274 -33.32 14.90 9.88
CA GLN A 274 -33.71 13.51 9.67
C GLN A 274 -33.61 13.16 8.19
N ILE A 275 -32.95 12.02 7.88
CA ILE A 275 -33.02 11.36 6.57
C ILE A 275 -33.72 9.99 6.77
N PRO A 276 -34.68 9.58 5.91
CA PRO A 276 -35.46 8.36 6.10
C PRO A 276 -34.65 7.09 5.81
N SER A 277 -34.84 6.07 6.65
CA SER A 277 -34.32 4.72 6.51
C SER A 277 -35.21 3.86 5.61
N VAL A 278 -34.72 3.42 4.45
CA VAL A 278 -35.25 2.22 3.78
C VAL A 278 -34.20 1.54 2.89
N ALA A 279 -34.26 0.22 2.91
CA ALA A 279 -33.56 -0.79 2.09
C ALA A 279 -32.19 -1.30 2.59
N ASN A 280 -32.25 -2.31 3.47
CA ASN A 280 -31.19 -3.31 3.56
C ASN A 280 -31.82 -4.69 3.88
N THR A 281 -32.05 -5.50 2.85
CA THR A 281 -32.23 -6.95 2.99
C THR A 281 -31.63 -7.60 1.76
N SER A 282 -30.44 -8.20 1.94
CA SER A 282 -29.93 -9.25 1.08
C SER A 282 -29.07 -10.16 1.94
N THR A 283 -29.61 -11.35 2.18
CA THR A 283 -29.06 -12.45 2.94
C THR A 283 -27.89 -13.09 2.19
N VAL A 284 -26.69 -13.07 2.76
CA VAL A 284 -25.57 -13.89 2.28
C VAL A 284 -25.44 -15.12 3.18
N ARG A 285 -25.67 -16.29 2.58
CA ARG A 285 -25.38 -17.59 3.21
C ARG A 285 -23.86 -17.79 3.25
N THR A 286 -23.38 -18.24 4.40
CA THR A 286 -22.01 -18.70 4.65
C THR A 286 -21.61 -19.80 3.67
N ALA A 287 -20.52 -19.60 2.94
CA ALA A 287 -19.85 -20.63 2.16
C ALA A 287 -18.65 -21.16 2.94
N SER A 288 -18.59 -22.48 3.15
CA SER A 288 -17.46 -23.19 3.71
C SER A 288 -16.29 -23.21 2.72
N VAL A 289 -15.07 -23.10 3.24
CA VAL A 289 -13.83 -23.25 2.46
C VAL A 289 -13.74 -24.68 1.96
N VAL A 290 -13.55 -24.84 0.65
CA VAL A 290 -13.43 -26.14 -0.03
C VAL A 290 -11.96 -26.34 -0.37
N GLU A 291 -11.34 -27.40 0.15
CA GLU A 291 -9.95 -27.75 -0.14
C GLU A 291 -9.73 -27.99 -1.64
N SER A 292 -8.53 -27.68 -2.12
CA SER A 292 -8.10 -27.75 -3.53
C SER A 292 -8.42 -29.07 -4.26
N GLY A 293 -8.64 -30.17 -3.55
CA GLY A 293 -9.02 -31.45 -4.13
C GLY A 293 -10.47 -31.50 -4.65
N ASP A 294 -11.38 -30.72 -4.07
CA ASP A 294 -12.82 -30.83 -4.36
C ASP A 294 -13.23 -30.08 -5.64
N LEU A 295 -12.48 -29.06 -6.06
CA LEU A 295 -12.76 -28.31 -7.29
C LEU A 295 -12.68 -29.18 -8.55
N ARG A 296 -11.75 -30.14 -8.59
CA ARG A 296 -11.65 -31.10 -9.71
C ARG A 296 -12.83 -32.07 -9.73
N ARG A 297 -13.30 -32.46 -8.56
CA ARG A 297 -14.44 -33.38 -8.40
C ARG A 297 -15.76 -32.70 -8.78
N LEU A 298 -15.96 -31.46 -8.31
CA LEU A 298 -17.09 -30.60 -8.68
C LEU A 298 -17.13 -30.26 -10.18
N HIS A 299 -15.98 -30.10 -10.83
CA HIS A 299 -15.90 -29.89 -12.27
C HIS A 299 -16.30 -31.14 -13.06
N ALA A 300 -15.80 -32.32 -12.63
CA ALA A 300 -16.14 -33.60 -13.28
C ALA A 300 -17.63 -33.99 -13.11
N GLU A 301 -18.25 -33.63 -11.98
CA GLU A 301 -19.68 -33.85 -11.73
C GLU A 301 -20.58 -32.91 -12.54
N LYS A 302 -20.15 -31.66 -12.79
CA LYS A 302 -20.92 -30.69 -13.60
C LYS A 302 -20.73 -30.85 -15.10
N HIS A 303 -19.58 -31.35 -15.55
CA HIS A 303 -19.22 -31.45 -16.97
C HIS A 303 -18.68 -32.84 -17.32
N PRO A 304 -19.51 -33.91 -17.25
CA PRO A 304 -19.06 -35.30 -17.37
C PRO A 304 -18.50 -35.68 -18.75
N ASN A 305 -18.67 -34.82 -19.77
CA ASN A 305 -18.21 -35.05 -21.14
C ASN A 305 -16.97 -34.22 -21.52
N GLU A 306 -16.45 -33.36 -20.63
CA GLU A 306 -15.24 -32.59 -20.87
C GLU A 306 -14.02 -33.31 -20.28
N HIS A 307 -13.18 -33.87 -21.14
CA HIS A 307 -11.90 -34.44 -20.70
C HIS A 307 -10.90 -33.31 -20.46
N CYS A 308 -10.46 -33.15 -19.21
CA CYS A 308 -9.40 -32.24 -18.85
C CYS A 308 -8.10 -32.67 -19.55
N PRO A 309 -7.38 -31.78 -20.27
CA PRO A 309 -6.14 -32.16 -20.94
C PRO A 309 -5.08 -32.60 -19.92
N PRO A 310 -4.21 -33.57 -20.26
CA PRO A 310 -3.17 -34.03 -19.36
C PRO A 310 -2.18 -32.89 -19.06
N PRO A 311 -1.57 -32.88 -17.86
CA PRO A 311 -0.56 -31.88 -17.50
C PRO A 311 0.61 -31.96 -18.49
N MET A 312 1.10 -30.78 -18.91
CA MET A 312 2.29 -30.70 -19.78
C MET A 312 3.49 -31.31 -19.06
N ALA A 313 4.26 -32.13 -19.78
CA ALA A 313 5.52 -32.68 -19.28
C ALA A 313 6.51 -31.54 -18.99
N GLU A 314 7.13 -31.58 -17.82
CA GLU A 314 8.14 -30.60 -17.38
C GLU A 314 9.42 -30.72 -18.24
N PRO A 315 10.09 -29.59 -18.56
CA PRO A 315 11.40 -29.58 -19.21
C PRO A 315 12.55 -30.00 -18.29
#